data_AF-A0A1F7YZ12-F1
#
_entry.id   AF-A0A1F7YZ12-F1
#
_cell.length_a   1.000
_cell.length_b   1.000
_cell.length_c   1.000
_cell.angle_alpha   90.00
_cell.angle_beta   90.00
_cell.angle_gamma   90.00
#
_symmetry.space_group_name_H-M   'P 1'
#
loop_
_entity.id
_entity.type
_entity.pdbx_description
1 polymer ?
#
loop_
_entity_poly.entity_id
_entity_poly.type
_entity_poly.pdbx_seq_one_letter_code
_entity_poly.pdbx_strand_id
1 'polypeptide(L)'
;MSKKSSKPRAVVFVDGSNFYHRLKDLGIRGSLKFSYMGFFKSLVKTEKLIRSVYFVGAIRTERNNPKSYELFRSQNILVGNLIGQGIEV
;
A
#
# COMPACT_ATOMS: atom_id res chain seq x y z
N MET A 1 -28.78 -30.99 3.45
CA MET A 1 -28.24 -29.60 3.47
C MET A 1 -26.80 -29.62 2.98
N SER A 2 -26.55 -29.15 1.75
CA SER A 2 -25.19 -29.04 1.21
C SER A 2 -24.45 -27.90 1.92
N LYS A 3 -23.28 -28.16 2.52
CA LYS A 3 -22.39 -27.13 3.05
C LYS A 3 -22.00 -26.21 1.88
N LYS A 4 -22.53 -24.98 1.88
CA LYS A 4 -22.11 -23.93 0.95
C LYS A 4 -20.60 -23.70 1.18
N SER A 5 -19.74 -24.18 0.27
CA SER A 5 -18.30 -23.94 0.40
C SER A 5 -18.07 -22.44 0.29
N SER A 6 -17.73 -21.79 1.40
CA SER A 6 -17.42 -20.36 1.38
C SER A 6 -16.18 -20.16 0.51
N LYS A 7 -16.30 -19.30 -0.52
CA LYS A 7 -15.14 -18.89 -1.31
C LYS A 7 -14.04 -18.39 -0.34
N PRO A 8 -12.77 -18.77 -0.53
CA PRO A 8 -11.69 -18.35 0.35
C PRO A 8 -11.67 -16.82 0.45
N ARG A 9 -11.35 -16.28 1.62
CA ARG A 9 -11.34 -14.83 1.87
C ARG A 9 -9.93 -14.41 2.25
N ALA A 10 -9.48 -13.27 1.75
CA ALA A 10 -8.18 -12.73 2.08
C ALA A 10 -8.30 -11.36 2.75
N VAL A 11 -7.35 -11.09 3.64
CA VAL A 11 -7.05 -9.75 4.16
C VAL A 11 -5.57 -9.51 3.95
N VAL A 12 -5.20 -8.32 3.51
CA VAL A 12 -3.81 -7.93 3.27
C VAL A 12 -3.42 -6.83 4.26
N PHE A 13 -2.31 -7.04 4.95
CA PHE A 13 -1.67 -6.04 5.81
C PHE A 13 -0.26 -5.80 5.28
N VAL A 14 0.10 -4.55 5.02
CA VAL A 14 1.39 -4.19 4.46
C VAL A 14 2.14 -3.28 5.40
N ASP A 15 3.34 -3.71 5.81
CA ASP A 15 4.34 -2.82 6.36
C ASP A 15 4.90 -1.94 5.24
N GLY A 16 4.50 -0.67 5.23
CA GLY A 16 4.83 0.24 4.14
C GLY A 16 6.30 0.57 4.02
N SER A 17 7.05 0.57 5.14
CA SER A 17 8.49 0.84 5.14
C SER A 17 9.23 -0.35 4.52
N ASN A 18 8.96 -1.56 5.01
CA ASN A 18 9.55 -2.77 4.48
C ASN A 18 9.23 -2.93 2.98
N PHE A 19 7.96 -2.78 2.62
CA PHE A 19 7.52 -2.89 1.23
C PHE A 19 8.19 -1.87 0.32
N TYR A 20 8.29 -0.60 0.74
CA TYR A 20 9.00 0.44 -0.01
C TYR A 20 10.47 0.08 -0.27
N HIS A 21 11.18 -0.37 0.76
CA HIS A 21 12.58 -0.78 0.63
C HIS A 21 12.73 -1.97 -0.33
N ARG A 22 11.84 -2.98 -0.24
CA ARG A 22 11.85 -4.13 -1.16
C ARG A 22 11.57 -3.73 -2.61
N LEU A 23 10.62 -2.83 -2.87
CA LEU A 23 10.38 -2.32 -4.22
C LEU A 23 11.62 -1.62 -4.78
N LYS A 24 12.31 -0.83 -3.94
CA LYS A 24 13.55 -0.15 -4.33
C LYS A 24 14.67 -1.13 -4.66
N ASP A 25 14.86 -2.17 -3.86
CA ASP A 25 15.86 -3.22 -4.08
C ASP A 25 15.60 -3.97 -5.40
N LEU A 26 14.32 -4.17 -5.75
CA LEU A 26 13.89 -4.77 -7.02
C LEU A 26 14.00 -3.82 -8.22
N GLY A 27 14.48 -2.59 -8.03
CA GLY A 27 14.58 -1.59 -9.10
C GLY A 27 13.23 -1.03 -9.56
N ILE A 28 12.13 -1.31 -8.85
CA ILE A 28 10.79 -0.79 -9.16
C ILE A 28 10.76 0.68 -8.72
N ARG A 29 10.98 1.56 -9.70
CA ARG A 29 10.94 3.02 -9.50
C ARG A 29 9.50 3.53 -9.63
N GLY A 30 9.15 4.55 -8.85
CA GLY A 30 7.84 5.21 -8.94
C GLY A 30 6.77 4.55 -8.09
N SER A 31 7.03 4.36 -6.79
CA SER A 31 6.05 3.88 -5.80
C SER A 31 4.71 4.62 -5.88
N LEU A 32 4.73 5.92 -6.18
CA LEU A 32 3.52 6.73 -6.35
C LEU A 32 2.63 6.27 -7.52
N LYS A 33 3.18 5.65 -8.56
CA LYS A 33 2.45 5.16 -9.73
C LYS A 33 2.17 3.64 -9.66
N PHE A 34 2.56 2.99 -8.58
CA PHE A 34 2.40 1.56 -8.42
C PHE A 34 0.93 1.18 -8.20
N SER A 35 0.47 0.14 -8.90
CA SER A 35 -0.87 -0.42 -8.68
C SER A 35 -0.85 -1.38 -7.48
N TYR A 36 -0.95 -0.83 -6.28
CA TYR A 36 -0.96 -1.58 -5.03
C TYR A 36 -2.13 -2.57 -4.97
N MET A 37 -3.34 -2.11 -5.30
CA MET A 37 -4.51 -2.99 -5.30
C MET A 37 -4.42 -4.07 -6.38
N GLY A 38 -3.86 -3.75 -7.55
CA GLY A 38 -3.59 -4.73 -8.60
C GLY A 38 -2.61 -5.81 -8.14
N PHE A 39 -1.54 -5.40 -7.47
CA PHE A 39 -0.57 -6.31 -6.86
C PHE A 39 -1.17 -7.16 -5.74
N PHE A 40 -2.00 -6.60 -4.86
CA PHE A 40 -2.67 -7.38 -3.80
C PHE A 40 -3.61 -8.42 -4.41
N LYS A 41 -4.35 -8.05 -5.47
CA LYS A 41 -5.22 -8.98 -6.21
C LYS A 41 -4.44 -10.09 -6.92
N SER A 42 -3.23 -9.81 -7.43
CA SER A 42 -2.39 -10.85 -8.04
C SER A 42 -1.73 -11.77 -7.00
N LEU A 43 -1.47 -11.24 -5.79
CA LEU A 43 -0.91 -12.00 -4.67
C LEU A 43 -1.94 -12.96 -4.06
N VAL A 44 -3.18 -12.51 -3.88
CA VAL A 44 -4.24 -13.33 -3.29
C VAL A 44 -4.82 -14.28 -4.34
N LYS A 45 -4.70 -15.59 -4.13
CA LYS A 45 -5.30 -16.62 -5.00
C LYS A 45 -6.82 -16.78 -4.77
N THR A 46 -7.50 -15.69 -4.42
CA THR A 46 -8.94 -15.68 -4.18
C THR A 46 -9.59 -14.47 -4.84
N GLU A 47 -10.81 -14.67 -5.33
CA GLU A 47 -11.66 -13.60 -5.85
C GLU A 47 -12.12 -12.61 -4.77
N LYS A 48 -11.99 -12.95 -3.48
CA LYS A 48 -12.58 -12.17 -2.38
C LYS A 48 -11.53 -11.60 -1.43
N LEU A 49 -10.87 -10.52 -1.85
CA LEU A 49 -10.12 -9.62 -0.97
C LEU A 49 -11.12 -8.77 -0.16
N ILE A 50 -11.17 -8.99 1.15
CA ILE A 50 -12.15 -8.36 2.05
C ILE A 50 -11.67 -7.00 2.53
N ARG A 51 -10.37 -6.87 2.75
CA ARG A 51 -9.75 -5.68 3.32
C ARG A 51 -8.27 -5.64 2.97
N SER A 52 -7.76 -4.45 2.77
CA SER A 52 -6.34 -4.17 2.59
C SER A 52 -5.95 -2.95 3.42
N VAL A 53 -4.92 -3.09 4.24
CA VAL A 53 -4.40 -2.04 5.12
C VAL A 53 -2.91 -1.84 4.83
N TYR A 54 -2.48 -0.59 4.71
CA TYR A 54 -1.11 -0.20 4.40
C TYR A 54 -0.59 0.76 5.47
N PHE A 55 0.32 0.28 6.32
CA PHE A 55 0.86 1.09 7.41
C PHE A 55 1.91 2.07 6.90
N VAL A 56 1.67 3.38 7.09
CA VAL A 56 2.60 4.45 6.71
C VAL A 56 3.11 5.16 7.96
N GLY A 57 4.43 5.22 8.14
CA GLY A 57 5.04 6.03 9.21
C GLY A 57 4.95 7.53 8.90
N ALA A 58 4.60 8.37 9.87
CA ALA A 58 4.42 9.80 9.64
C ALA A 58 5.76 10.54 9.47
N ILE A 59 5.93 11.25 8.35
CA ILE A 59 7.08 12.14 8.12
C ILE A 59 6.77 13.51 8.71
N ARG A 60 7.69 14.04 9.51
CA ARG A 60 7.62 15.40 10.04
C ARG A 60 8.46 16.32 9.17
N THR A 61 7.96 17.53 8.95
CA THR A 61 8.73 18.59 8.32
C THR A 61 9.66 19.23 9.33
N GLU A 62 10.87 19.57 8.89
CA GLU A 62 11.88 20.25 9.68
C GLU A 62 12.08 21.67 9.13
N ARG A 63 12.25 22.63 10.04
CA ARG A 63 12.48 24.04 9.66
C ARG A 63 13.77 24.14 8.84
N ASN A 64 13.74 24.89 7.75
CA ASN A 64 14.86 25.10 6.83
C ASN A 64 15.39 23.81 6.15
N ASN A 65 14.58 22.74 6.07
CA ASN A 65 14.94 21.50 5.39
C ASN A 65 13.98 21.23 4.21
N PRO A 66 14.31 21.69 2.98
CA PRO A 66 13.47 21.47 1.79
C PRO A 66 13.23 19.98 1.50
N LYS A 67 14.21 19.13 1.78
CA LYS A 67 14.10 17.67 1.58
C LYS A 67 13.02 17.06 2.48
N SER A 68 12.92 17.49 3.74
CA SER A 68 11.85 17.03 4.64
C SER A 68 10.45 17.39 4.10
N TYR A 69 10.32 18.56 3.47
CA TYR A 69 9.08 19.01 2.85
C TYR A 69 8.72 18.20 1.61
N GLU A 70 9.69 17.90 0.74
CA GLU A 70 9.48 17.05 -0.44
C GLU A 70 9.07 15.62 -0.06
N LEU A 71 9.70 15.06 0.98
CA LEU A 71 9.35 13.75 1.51
C LEU A 71 7.93 13.74 2.09
N PHE A 72 7.57 14.76 2.86
CA PHE A 72 6.21 14.93 3.37
C PHE A 72 5.18 15.04 2.23
N ARG A 73 5.46 15.86 1.21
CA ARG A 73 4.59 16.00 0.03
C ARG A 73 4.42 14.67 -0.69
N SER A 74 5.52 13.94 -0.91
CA SER A 74 5.51 12.63 -1.57
C SER A 74 4.72 11.59 -0.77
N GLN A 75 4.84 11.61 0.57
CA GLN A 75 4.03 10.76 1.44
C GLN A 75 2.54 11.07 1.32
N ASN A 76 2.13 12.35 1.32
CA ASN A 76 0.71 12.70 1.16
C ASN A 76 0.15 12.25 -0.20
N ILE A 77 0.94 12.34 -1.27
CA ILE A 77 0.56 11.81 -2.59
C ILE A 77 0.40 10.29 -2.53
N LEU A 78 1.32 9.56 -1.88
CA LEU A 78 1.20 8.12 -1.69
C LEU A 78 -0.09 7.75 -0.95
N VAL A 79 -0.36 8.41 0.17
CA VAL A 79 -1.57 8.18 0.97
C VAL A 79 -2.82 8.41 0.13
N GLY A 80 -2.89 9.53 -0.60
CA GLY A 80 -4.01 9.81 -1.51
C GLY A 80 -4.19 8.72 -2.57
N ASN A 81 -3.09 8.21 -3.14
CA ASN A 81 -3.14 7.14 -4.14
C ASN A 81 -3.57 5.79 -3.56
N LEU A 82 -3.18 5.47 -2.33
CA LEU A 82 -3.59 4.26 -1.63
C LEU A 82 -5.10 4.31 -1.34
N ILE A 83 -5.59 5.42 -0.78
CA ILE A 83 -7.02 5.64 -0.50
C ILE A 83 -7.83 5.59 -1.80
N GLY A 84 -7.36 6.25 -2.86
CA GLY A 84 -8.00 6.21 -4.18
C GLY A 84 -8.08 4.81 -4.79
N GLN A 85 -7.22 3.88 -4.35
CA GLN A 85 -7.25 2.46 -4.72
C GLN A 85 -8.11 1.59 -3.78
N GLY A 86 -8.77 2.18 -2.79
CA GLY A 86 -9.59 1.47 -1.79
C GLY A 86 -8.76 0.78 -0.70
N ILE A 87 -7.53 1.25 -0.45
CA ILE A 87 -6.65 0.72 0.59
C ILE A 87 -6.75 1.61 1.82
N GLU A 88 -6.94 1.00 2.98
CA GLU A 88 -6.91 1.67 4.28
C GLU A 88 -5.46 2.02 4.66
N VAL A 89 -5.24 3.21 5.22
CA VAL A 89 -3.91 3.72 5.59
C VAL A 89 -3.90 4.18 7.04
#